data_AF-A0A1G8F307-F1
#
_entry.id   AF-A0A1G8F307-F1
#
_cell.length_a   1.000
_cell.length_b   1.000
_cell.length_c   1.000
_cell.angle_alpha   90.00
_cell.angle_beta   90.00
_cell.angle_gamma   90.00
#
_symmetry.space_group_name_H-M   'P 1'
#
loop_
_entity.id
_entity.type
_entity.pdbx_description
1 polymer ?
#
loop_
_entity_poly.entity_id
_entity_poly.type
_entity_poly.pdbx_seq_one_letter_code
_entity_poly.pdbx_strand_id
1 'polypeptide(L)'
;MIPRATVTTKPRQRGVALIVVLLIVAMMATIAATMSERLFGQFHRAQNQVSYQQAYWYTIGAEALAKVAIEQSFTDSDTINLSQPWAIEEQTYPLDYGELSGKMYDKQACFNLNSLASVQQTSNQQTAYKTAVLERLLESLDVESYQAETIAHSMQDFIDSNDTVDTISGVEDNTYEAMSPAYLAPNGYIADSSEMRAVYQVTGDVMQKLAPYVCALPTDALKINVNTLDVSQAKLLAAMLGSSADESVAQNLIQGRPYDGWAQIDDFLASPALAALSDDDLDDLKDHVTVDSAYFELDAQVKVNDSRVRIRSLLFSENRETATVIRRRFGGIGERVSDRSAEQQ
;
A
#
# COMPACT_ATOMS: atom_id res chain seq x y z
N MET A 1 70.81 85.06 24.07
CA MET A 1 69.35 84.84 24.17
C MET A 1 69.04 83.63 23.31
N ILE A 2 68.78 82.47 23.94
CA ILE A 2 68.62 81.16 23.28
C ILE A 2 67.13 80.87 23.14
N PRO A 3 66.59 80.50 21.96
CA PRO A 3 65.22 80.01 21.86
C PRO A 3 65.16 78.50 22.15
N ARG A 4 64.23 78.10 23.00
CA ARG A 4 63.92 76.70 23.34
C ARG A 4 63.20 76.03 22.17
N ALA A 5 63.73 74.91 21.68
CA ALA A 5 63.02 74.03 20.77
C ALA A 5 61.92 73.25 21.53
N THR A 6 60.67 73.40 21.09
CA THR A 6 59.54 72.62 21.57
C THR A 6 59.46 71.31 20.78
N VAL A 7 59.71 70.19 21.45
CA VAL A 7 59.52 68.84 20.88
C VAL A 7 58.03 68.50 20.91
N THR A 8 57.40 68.38 19.74
CA THR A 8 56.04 67.88 19.59
C THR A 8 56.04 66.34 19.65
N THR A 9 55.56 65.77 20.76
CA THR A 9 55.38 64.32 20.90
C THR A 9 54.17 63.86 20.10
N LYS A 10 54.40 63.04 19.07
CA LYS A 10 53.35 62.38 18.26
C LYS A 10 52.44 61.52 19.16
N PRO A 11 51.10 61.65 19.13
CA PRO A 11 50.23 60.81 19.93
C PRO A 11 50.39 59.35 19.46
N ARG A 12 50.83 58.48 20.38
CA ARG A 12 50.93 57.03 20.13
C ARG A 12 49.51 56.47 19.92
N GLN A 13 49.26 55.88 18.75
CA GLN A 13 48.03 55.15 18.44
C GLN A 13 47.86 53.98 19.42
N ARG A 14 47.09 54.18 20.49
CA ARG A 14 46.85 53.18 21.55
C ARG A 14 45.48 52.47 21.46
N GLY A 15 44.71 52.69 20.39
CA GLY A 15 43.39 52.05 20.19
C GLY A 15 43.27 51.14 18.96
N VAL A 16 44.01 51.42 17.89
CA VAL A 16 43.89 50.67 16.61
C VAL A 16 44.36 49.22 16.75
N ALA A 17 45.44 48.97 17.50
CA ALA A 17 45.94 47.61 17.74
C ALA A 17 44.93 46.74 18.50
N LEU A 18 44.18 47.32 19.45
CA LEU A 18 43.14 46.59 20.19
C LEU A 18 41.96 46.22 19.28
N ILE A 19 41.52 47.13 18.40
CA ILE A 19 40.44 46.87 17.44
C ILE A 19 40.85 45.77 16.47
N VAL A 20 42.09 45.80 15.95
CA VAL A 20 42.60 44.74 15.05
C VAL A 20 42.66 43.39 15.77
N VAL A 21 43.14 43.34 17.02
CA VAL A 21 43.16 42.09 17.81
C VAL A 21 41.74 41.58 18.07
N LEU A 22 40.80 42.44 18.45
CA LEU A 22 39.40 42.05 18.68
C LEU A 22 38.74 41.54 17.38
N LEU A 23 39.02 42.17 16.23
CA LEU A 23 38.53 41.70 14.93
C LEU A 23 39.12 40.34 14.55
N ILE A 24 40.42 40.11 14.79
CA ILE A 24 41.05 38.81 14.56
C ILE A 24 40.46 37.74 15.48
N VAL A 25 40.28 38.04 16.77
CA VAL A 25 39.66 37.11 17.72
C VAL A 25 38.21 36.81 17.34
N ALA A 26 37.43 37.83 16.96
CA ALA A 26 36.06 37.64 16.50
C ALA A 26 36.00 36.77 15.24
N MET A 27 36.90 36.99 14.28
CA MET A 27 37.01 36.18 13.06
C MET A 27 37.44 34.73 13.36
N MET A 28 38.40 34.53 14.26
CA MET A 28 38.80 33.20 14.71
C MET A 28 37.62 32.47 15.40
N ALA A 29 36.87 33.18 16.25
CA ALA A 29 35.71 32.63 16.93
C ALA A 29 34.59 32.23 15.95
N THR A 30 34.30 33.05 14.93
CA THR A 30 33.28 32.70 13.91
C THR A 30 33.71 31.51 13.05
N ILE A 31 34.99 31.42 12.66
CA ILE A 31 35.51 30.24 11.95
C ILE A 31 35.40 28.98 12.82
N ALA A 32 35.79 29.05 14.09
CA ALA A 32 35.69 27.91 15.01
C ALA A 32 34.23 27.48 15.24
N ALA A 33 33.31 28.43 15.39
CA ALA A 33 31.88 28.15 15.54
C ALA A 33 31.32 27.43 14.31
N THR A 34 31.59 27.94 13.10
CA THR A 34 31.11 27.32 11.84
C THR A 34 31.73 25.94 11.58
N MET A 35 32.98 25.72 11.95
CA MET A 35 33.61 24.39 11.89
C MET A 35 32.94 23.40 12.86
N SER A 36 32.64 23.85 14.09
CA SER A 36 31.99 23.01 15.10
C SER A 36 30.58 22.62 14.67
N GLU A 37 29.80 23.57 14.17
CA GLU A 37 28.46 23.31 13.62
C GLU A 37 28.48 22.27 12.49
N ARG A 38 29.45 22.39 11.56
CA ARG A 38 29.64 21.41 10.49
C ARG A 38 30.00 20.03 11.02
N LEU A 39 30.87 19.95 12.02
CA LEU A 39 31.26 18.69 12.64
C LEU A 39 30.07 18.01 13.31
N PHE A 40 29.29 18.74 14.11
CA PHE A 40 28.08 18.20 14.75
C PHE A 40 27.05 17.77 13.70
N GLY A 41 26.83 18.56 12.65
CA GLY A 41 25.94 18.18 11.55
C GLY A 41 26.40 16.92 10.80
N GLN A 42 27.70 16.78 10.55
CA GLN A 42 28.27 15.56 9.95
C GLN A 42 28.11 14.35 10.88
N PHE A 43 28.34 14.53 12.17
CA PHE A 43 28.18 13.47 13.18
C PHE A 43 26.73 12.96 13.23
N HIS A 44 25.74 13.86 13.34
CA HIS A 44 24.33 13.49 13.33
C HIS A 44 23.91 12.80 12.04
N ARG A 45 24.38 13.27 10.87
CA ARG A 45 24.12 12.58 9.59
C ARG A 45 24.69 11.17 9.56
N ALA A 46 25.94 10.99 10.01
CA ALA A 46 26.56 9.67 10.08
C ALA A 46 25.79 8.73 11.02
N GLN A 47 25.40 9.23 12.20
CA GLN A 47 24.60 8.48 13.17
C GLN A 47 23.22 8.08 12.61
N ASN A 48 22.53 8.99 11.92
CA ASN A 48 21.24 8.71 11.29
C ASN A 48 21.40 7.71 10.14
N GLN A 49 22.47 7.80 9.34
CA GLN A 49 22.76 6.85 8.28
C GLN A 49 22.94 5.43 8.82
N VAL A 50 23.70 5.28 9.91
CA VAL A 50 23.90 3.99 10.58
C VAL A 50 22.59 3.47 11.18
N SER A 51 21.83 4.33 11.86
CA SER A 51 20.55 3.95 12.47
C SER A 51 19.51 3.53 11.41
N TYR A 52 19.46 4.22 10.26
CA TYR A 52 18.61 3.85 9.13
C TYR A 52 19.02 2.50 8.52
N GLN A 53 20.32 2.26 8.31
CA GLN A 53 20.81 0.97 7.82
C GLN A 53 20.47 -0.17 8.78
N GLN A 54 20.61 0.05 10.08
CA GLN A 54 20.23 -0.93 11.10
C GLN A 54 18.72 -1.21 11.06
N ALA A 55 17.89 -0.17 10.96
CA ALA A 55 16.45 -0.32 10.82
C ALA A 55 16.07 -1.09 9.55
N TYR A 56 16.74 -0.82 8.42
CA TYR A 56 16.57 -1.59 7.18
C TYR A 56 16.89 -3.08 7.39
N TRP A 57 18.02 -3.43 8.01
CA TRP A 57 18.36 -4.84 8.24
C TRP A 57 17.37 -5.55 9.17
N TYR A 58 16.84 -4.84 10.16
CA TYR A 58 15.74 -5.36 10.98
C TYR A 58 14.45 -5.60 10.18
N THR A 59 14.14 -4.77 9.17
CA THR A 59 12.99 -5.07 8.27
C THR A 59 13.20 -6.35 7.46
N ILE A 60 14.43 -6.62 7.01
CA ILE A 60 14.76 -7.89 6.34
C ILE A 60 14.64 -9.07 7.32
N GLY A 61 15.00 -8.88 8.59
CA GLY A 61 14.75 -9.86 9.64
C GLY A 61 13.26 -10.12 9.88
N ALA A 62 12.43 -9.07 9.84
CA ALA A 62 10.98 -9.19 9.96
C ALA A 62 10.38 -9.99 8.78
N GLU A 63 10.87 -9.78 7.56
CA GLU A 63 10.48 -10.61 6.40
C GLU A 63 10.85 -12.08 6.59
N ALA A 64 12.03 -12.37 7.16
CA ALA A 64 12.43 -13.75 7.43
C ALA A 64 11.51 -14.42 8.47
N LEU A 65 11.10 -13.69 9.51
CA LEU A 65 10.13 -14.17 10.49
C LEU A 65 8.75 -14.40 9.86
N ALA A 66 8.30 -13.47 8.99
CA ALA A 66 7.04 -13.61 8.26
C ALA A 66 7.01 -14.87 7.39
N LYS A 67 8.11 -15.19 6.70
CA LYS A 67 8.23 -16.44 5.92
C LYS A 67 8.04 -17.67 6.78
N VAL A 68 8.73 -17.75 7.92
CA VAL A 68 8.60 -18.88 8.85
C VAL A 68 7.15 -19.04 9.32
N ALA A 69 6.47 -17.94 9.65
CA ALA A 69 5.07 -17.98 10.06
C ALA A 69 4.13 -18.47 8.94
N ILE A 70 4.37 -18.06 7.68
CA ILE A 70 3.60 -18.54 6.53
C ILE A 70 3.85 -20.04 6.28
N GLU A 71 5.13 -20.46 6.25
CA GLU A 71 5.53 -21.85 6.02
C GLU A 71 5.00 -22.81 7.11
N GLN A 72 5.00 -22.35 8.37
CA GLN A 72 4.39 -23.08 9.48
C GLN A 72 2.88 -23.26 9.29
N SER A 73 2.18 -22.22 8.83
CA SER A 73 0.74 -22.27 8.58
C SER A 73 0.34 -23.34 7.56
N PHE A 74 1.14 -23.52 6.50
CA PHE A 74 0.93 -24.58 5.52
C PHE A 74 1.19 -25.99 6.07
N THR A 75 2.08 -26.10 7.05
CA THR A 75 2.36 -27.38 7.73
C THR A 75 1.25 -27.76 8.70
N ASP A 76 0.65 -26.77 9.36
CA ASP A 76 -0.35 -26.99 10.41
C ASP A 76 -1.78 -27.16 9.86
N SER A 77 -2.08 -26.67 8.65
CA SER A 77 -3.42 -26.71 8.06
C SER A 77 -3.41 -26.73 6.52
N ASP A 78 -4.44 -27.35 5.94
CA ASP A 78 -4.70 -27.34 4.50
C ASP A 78 -5.33 -26.02 4.01
N THR A 79 -5.84 -25.19 4.93
CA THR A 79 -6.46 -23.89 4.64
C THR A 79 -5.66 -22.73 5.22
N ILE A 80 -5.90 -21.52 4.72
CA ILE A 80 -5.36 -20.29 5.31
C ILE A 80 -6.49 -19.52 5.96
N ASN A 81 -6.36 -19.25 7.27
CA ASN A 81 -7.40 -18.64 8.09
C ASN A 81 -6.80 -17.77 9.21
N LEU A 82 -7.65 -17.02 9.91
CA LEU A 82 -7.23 -16.03 10.91
C LEU A 82 -6.85 -16.61 12.29
N SER A 83 -7.03 -17.92 12.53
CA SER A 83 -6.59 -18.56 13.79
C SER A 83 -5.09 -18.89 13.79
N GLN A 84 -4.45 -18.82 12.63
CA GLN A 84 -3.09 -19.27 12.42
C GLN A 84 -2.04 -18.27 12.95
N PRO A 85 -0.80 -18.73 13.24
CA PRO A 85 0.25 -17.90 13.83
C PRO A 85 0.67 -16.67 13.01
N TRP A 86 0.38 -16.63 11.71
CA TRP A 86 0.67 -15.47 10.88
C TRP A 86 -0.33 -14.33 11.09
N ALA A 87 -1.58 -14.63 11.46
CA ALA A 87 -2.69 -13.67 11.51
C ALA A 87 -2.77 -12.89 12.83
N ILE A 88 -1.61 -12.62 13.46
CA ILE A 88 -1.56 -11.88 14.72
C ILE A 88 -1.77 -10.39 14.44
N GLU A 89 -2.64 -9.76 15.25
CA GLU A 89 -2.83 -8.31 15.25
C GLU A 89 -1.54 -7.56 15.53
N GLU A 90 -1.53 -6.26 15.24
CA GLU A 90 -0.30 -5.46 15.30
C GLU A 90 0.41 -5.58 16.67
N GLN A 91 1.60 -6.20 16.65
CA GLN A 91 2.41 -6.46 17.85
C GLN A 91 3.75 -5.72 17.76
N THR A 92 4.23 -5.25 18.90
CA THR A 92 5.54 -4.62 19.03
C THR A 92 6.55 -5.58 19.67
N TYR A 93 7.67 -5.79 19.00
CA TYR A 93 8.79 -6.62 19.43
C TYR A 93 10.00 -5.75 19.79
N PRO A 94 10.61 -5.94 20.98
CA PRO A 94 11.80 -5.20 21.37
C PRO A 94 13.03 -5.69 20.57
N LEU A 95 13.87 -4.74 20.17
CA LEU A 95 15.16 -4.96 19.51
C LEU A 95 16.26 -4.29 20.33
N ASP A 96 17.52 -4.65 20.11
CA ASP A 96 18.66 -4.15 20.92
C ASP A 96 18.79 -2.61 20.95
N TYR A 97 18.26 -1.90 19.94
CA TYR A 97 18.33 -0.44 19.80
C TYR A 97 17.02 0.19 19.33
N GLY A 98 15.90 -0.52 19.53
CA GLY A 98 14.67 -0.16 18.86
C GLY A 98 13.50 -1.08 19.10
N GLU A 99 12.50 -0.92 18.25
CA GLU A 99 11.28 -1.70 18.26
C GLU A 99 10.84 -1.98 16.83
N LEU A 100 10.30 -3.18 16.62
CA LEU A 100 9.61 -3.60 15.40
C LEU A 100 8.12 -3.67 15.73
N SER A 101 7.28 -2.90 15.06
CA SER A 101 5.83 -3.08 15.08
C SER A 101 5.35 -3.52 13.70
N GLY A 102 4.32 -4.34 13.64
CA GLY A 102 3.76 -4.71 12.34
C GLY A 102 2.73 -5.82 12.44
N LYS A 103 2.13 -6.11 11.29
CA LYS A 103 1.18 -7.19 11.10
C LYS A 103 1.26 -7.74 9.69
N MET A 104 0.67 -8.92 9.51
CA MET A 104 0.53 -9.54 8.21
C MET A 104 -0.92 -9.54 7.75
N TYR A 105 -1.10 -9.55 6.44
CA TYR A 105 -2.40 -9.58 5.78
C TYR A 105 -2.41 -10.68 4.74
N ASP A 106 -3.52 -11.40 4.63
CA ASP A 106 -3.81 -12.19 3.44
C ASP A 106 -4.17 -11.25 2.29
N LYS A 107 -3.40 -11.30 1.20
CA LYS A 107 -3.65 -10.50 0.00
C LYS A 107 -4.53 -11.19 -1.03
N GLN A 108 -5.14 -12.32 -0.69
CA GLN A 108 -6.30 -12.87 -1.36
C GLN A 108 -7.62 -12.54 -0.63
N ALA A 109 -7.60 -11.76 0.45
CA ALA A 109 -8.81 -11.17 1.06
C ALA A 109 -9.22 -9.84 0.37
N CYS A 110 -9.14 -9.75 -0.95
CA CYS A 110 -9.43 -8.54 -1.72
C CYS A 110 -9.74 -8.87 -3.18
N PHE A 111 -10.46 -7.99 -3.87
CA PHE A 111 -10.66 -8.08 -5.31
C PHE A 111 -9.35 -7.78 -6.03
N ASN A 112 -8.80 -8.79 -6.72
CA ASN A 112 -7.60 -8.63 -7.51
C ASN A 112 -7.92 -7.91 -8.83
N LEU A 113 -7.51 -6.66 -8.98
CA LEU A 113 -7.75 -5.84 -10.18
C LEU A 113 -7.16 -6.48 -11.44
N ASN A 114 -6.00 -7.13 -11.32
CA ASN A 114 -5.35 -7.84 -12.44
C ASN A 114 -6.17 -9.03 -12.95
N SER A 115 -7.20 -9.46 -12.22
CA SER A 115 -8.14 -10.48 -12.71
C SER A 115 -8.99 -10.03 -13.90
N LEU A 116 -9.08 -8.72 -14.15
CA LEU A 116 -9.78 -8.15 -15.29
C LEU A 116 -9.03 -8.35 -16.62
N ALA A 117 -7.74 -8.68 -16.58
CA ALA A 117 -6.94 -8.96 -17.79
C ALA A 117 -7.47 -10.15 -18.61
N SER A 118 -8.08 -11.13 -17.94
CA SER A 118 -8.52 -12.40 -18.55
C SER A 118 -10.03 -12.45 -18.77
N VAL A 119 -10.68 -11.30 -18.92
CA VAL A 119 -12.12 -11.24 -19.15
C VAL A 119 -12.42 -11.70 -20.58
N GLN A 120 -13.08 -12.85 -20.71
CA GLN A 120 -13.56 -13.32 -22.01
C GLN A 120 -14.80 -12.52 -22.40
N GLN A 121 -14.72 -11.85 -23.55
CA GLN A 121 -15.85 -11.13 -24.12
C GLN A 121 -17.00 -12.11 -24.39
N THR A 122 -18.16 -11.85 -23.81
CA THR A 122 -19.37 -12.62 -24.12
C THR A 122 -19.94 -12.12 -25.44
N SER A 123 -20.42 -13.02 -26.30
CA SER A 123 -21.00 -12.68 -27.61
C SER A 123 -22.24 -11.78 -27.53
N ASN A 124 -22.77 -11.54 -26.33
CA ASN A 124 -24.03 -10.86 -26.06
C ASN A 124 -23.87 -9.48 -25.42
N GLN A 125 -22.67 -8.88 -25.42
CA GLN A 125 -22.38 -7.61 -24.73
C GLN A 125 -22.76 -7.62 -23.23
N GLN A 126 -22.82 -8.80 -22.62
CA GLN A 126 -23.10 -8.93 -21.19
C GLN A 126 -21.80 -8.69 -20.43
N THR A 127 -21.83 -7.76 -19.46
CA THR A 127 -20.72 -7.48 -18.57
C THR A 127 -20.27 -8.78 -17.91
N ALA A 128 -18.99 -9.13 -18.10
CA ALA A 128 -18.44 -10.33 -17.51
C ALA A 128 -18.51 -10.27 -15.98
N TYR A 129 -18.64 -11.44 -15.34
CA TYR A 129 -18.83 -11.54 -13.89
C TYR A 129 -17.86 -10.66 -13.09
N LYS A 130 -16.54 -10.75 -13.37
CA LYS A 130 -15.50 -10.00 -12.65
C LYS A 130 -15.70 -8.48 -12.75
N THR A 131 -16.04 -7.98 -13.94
CA THR A 131 -16.29 -6.56 -14.19
C THR A 131 -17.57 -6.10 -13.49
N ALA A 132 -18.62 -6.92 -13.53
CA ALA A 132 -19.88 -6.65 -12.84
C ALA A 132 -19.73 -6.64 -11.30
N VAL A 133 -18.83 -7.46 -10.74
CA VAL A 133 -18.49 -7.41 -9.31
C VAL A 133 -17.85 -6.06 -8.94
N LEU A 134 -16.91 -5.57 -9.75
CA LEU A 134 -16.26 -4.27 -9.49
C LEU A 134 -17.26 -3.12 -9.57
N GLU A 135 -18.15 -3.14 -10.56
CA GLU A 135 -19.23 -2.16 -10.72
C GLU A 135 -20.15 -2.15 -9.48
N ARG A 136 -20.70 -3.31 -9.09
CA ARG A 136 -21.56 -3.43 -7.89
C ARG A 136 -20.85 -2.99 -6.61
N LEU A 137 -19.56 -3.31 -6.48
CA LEU A 137 -18.76 -2.85 -5.35
C LEU A 137 -18.67 -1.31 -5.32
N LEU A 138 -18.40 -0.67 -6.46
CA LEU A 138 -18.36 0.79 -6.56
C LEU A 138 -19.72 1.41 -6.21
N GLU A 139 -20.82 0.88 -6.73
CA GLU A 139 -22.17 1.35 -6.38
C GLU A 139 -22.46 1.22 -4.88
N SER A 140 -22.07 0.10 -4.25
CA SER A 140 -22.21 -0.11 -2.81
C SER A 140 -21.37 0.87 -1.96
N LEU A 141 -20.40 1.54 -2.58
CA LEU A 141 -19.54 2.56 -1.98
C LEU A 141 -20.01 3.98 -2.28
N ASP A 142 -21.28 4.14 -2.66
CA ASP A 142 -21.90 5.42 -2.99
C ASP A 142 -21.21 6.13 -4.18
N VAL A 143 -20.75 5.36 -5.17
CA VAL A 143 -20.34 5.88 -6.47
C VAL A 143 -21.56 5.86 -7.39
N GLU A 144 -21.78 6.94 -8.14
CA GLU A 144 -22.92 7.04 -9.06
C GLU A 144 -22.85 5.95 -10.14
N SER A 145 -23.98 5.31 -10.47
CA SER A 145 -24.00 4.12 -11.35
C SER A 145 -23.27 4.31 -12.67
N TYR A 146 -23.46 5.45 -13.35
CA TYR A 146 -22.75 5.73 -14.60
C TYR A 146 -21.21 5.83 -14.40
N GLN A 147 -20.79 6.47 -13.32
CA GLN A 147 -19.38 6.54 -12.95
C GLN A 147 -18.82 5.16 -12.56
N ALA A 148 -19.60 4.35 -11.82
CA ALA A 148 -19.20 3.00 -11.42
C ALA A 148 -18.98 2.09 -12.64
N GLU A 149 -19.91 2.11 -13.59
CA GLU A 149 -19.81 1.39 -14.87
C GLU A 149 -18.58 1.86 -15.66
N THR A 150 -18.42 3.18 -15.83
CA THR A 150 -17.30 3.76 -16.57
C THR A 150 -15.96 3.36 -15.94
N ILE A 151 -15.84 3.39 -14.61
CA ILE A 151 -14.61 3.00 -13.91
C ILE A 151 -14.34 1.50 -14.09
N ALA A 152 -15.36 0.64 -13.94
CA ALA A 152 -15.19 -0.80 -14.07
C ALA A 152 -14.73 -1.20 -15.49
N HIS A 153 -15.35 -0.60 -16.51
CA HIS A 153 -14.96 -0.79 -17.91
C HIS A 153 -13.59 -0.20 -18.23
N SER A 154 -13.31 1.04 -17.79
CA SER A 154 -12.01 1.67 -17.99
C SER A 154 -10.88 0.91 -17.28
N MET A 155 -11.16 0.28 -16.12
CA MET A 155 -10.20 -0.56 -15.41
C MET A 155 -9.90 -1.85 -16.18
N GLN A 156 -10.92 -2.44 -16.83
CA GLN A 156 -10.74 -3.61 -17.67
C GLN A 156 -9.86 -3.27 -18.88
N ASP A 157 -10.20 -2.23 -19.64
CA ASP A 157 -9.43 -1.79 -20.81
C ASP A 157 -7.98 -1.42 -20.42
N PHE A 158 -7.80 -0.73 -19.27
CA PHE A 158 -6.48 -0.35 -18.77
C PHE A 158 -5.53 -1.53 -18.46
N ILE A 159 -6.10 -2.71 -18.18
CA ILE A 159 -5.36 -3.91 -17.73
C ILE A 159 -5.28 -4.99 -18.81
N ASP A 160 -6.26 -5.05 -19.71
CA ASP A 160 -6.28 -6.05 -20.75
C ASP A 160 -5.12 -5.84 -21.76
N SER A 161 -4.81 -6.84 -22.58
CA SER A 161 -3.59 -6.82 -23.41
C SER A 161 -3.72 -6.05 -24.72
N ASN A 162 -4.89 -5.49 -25.03
CA ASN A 162 -5.18 -4.88 -26.32
C ASN A 162 -5.21 -3.34 -26.22
N ASP A 163 -5.63 -2.64 -27.28
CA ASP A 163 -5.73 -1.16 -27.32
C ASP A 163 -7.02 -0.80 -28.07
N THR A 164 -8.07 -1.58 -27.80
CA THR A 164 -9.37 -1.47 -28.43
C THR A 164 -10.44 -1.40 -27.37
N VAL A 165 -11.27 -0.37 -27.45
CA VAL A 165 -12.41 -0.19 -26.54
C VAL A 165 -13.46 -1.26 -26.86
N ASP A 166 -13.37 -2.39 -26.17
CA ASP A 166 -14.30 -3.53 -26.30
C ASP A 166 -15.48 -3.45 -25.33
N THR A 167 -15.40 -2.54 -24.35
CA THR A 167 -16.44 -2.29 -23.35
C THR A 167 -17.41 -1.17 -23.77
N ILE A 168 -18.53 -1.02 -23.06
CA ILE A 168 -19.58 -0.04 -23.43
C ILE A 168 -19.13 1.40 -23.14
N SER A 169 -18.43 1.60 -22.02
CA SER A 169 -18.09 2.93 -21.49
C SER A 169 -16.62 3.06 -21.07
N GLY A 170 -15.79 2.06 -21.36
CA GLY A 170 -14.36 2.12 -21.11
C GLY A 170 -13.61 3.01 -22.10
N VAL A 171 -12.32 3.17 -21.84
CA VAL A 171 -11.46 4.09 -22.57
C VAL A 171 -10.05 3.52 -22.70
N GLU A 172 -9.40 3.90 -23.79
CA GLU A 172 -8.04 3.49 -24.14
C GLU A 172 -7.12 4.71 -24.33
N ASP A 173 -5.98 4.50 -24.98
CA ASP A 173 -4.89 5.46 -25.18
C ASP A 173 -5.37 6.86 -25.58
N ASN A 174 -6.33 6.99 -26.50
CA ASN A 174 -6.86 8.29 -26.93
C ASN A 174 -7.34 9.17 -25.77
N THR A 175 -7.91 8.57 -24.72
CA THR A 175 -8.39 9.31 -23.55
C THR A 175 -7.23 9.65 -22.61
N TYR A 176 -6.31 8.71 -22.38
CA TYR A 176 -5.17 8.91 -21.48
C TYR A 176 -4.14 9.91 -22.05
N GLU A 177 -3.97 9.96 -23.37
CA GLU A 177 -3.16 10.96 -24.06
C GLU A 177 -3.73 12.39 -23.93
N ALA A 178 -5.05 12.51 -23.76
CA ALA A 178 -5.71 13.79 -23.56
C ALA A 178 -5.66 14.28 -22.10
N MET A 179 -5.19 13.44 -21.16
CA MET A 179 -5.06 13.81 -19.75
C MET A 179 -3.84 14.70 -19.47
N SER A 180 -3.78 15.24 -18.26
CA SER A 180 -2.65 16.04 -17.78
C SER A 180 -2.14 15.49 -16.43
N PRO A 181 -0.92 14.90 -16.37
CA PRO A 181 -0.05 14.62 -17.51
C PRO A 181 -0.64 13.58 -18.46
N ALA A 182 -0.21 13.61 -19.73
CA ALA A 182 -0.57 12.60 -20.73
C ALA A 182 0.26 11.33 -20.54
N TYR A 183 -0.36 10.16 -20.74
CA TYR A 183 0.27 8.83 -20.68
C TYR A 183 -0.55 7.83 -21.49
N LEU A 184 -0.06 6.60 -21.59
CA LEU A 184 -0.73 5.49 -22.27
C LEU A 184 -1.24 4.48 -21.24
N ALA A 185 -2.26 3.71 -21.62
CA ALA A 185 -2.68 2.57 -20.83
C ALA A 185 -1.53 1.52 -20.77
N PRO A 186 -1.32 0.83 -19.63
CA PRO A 186 -0.28 -0.19 -19.50
C PRO A 186 -0.48 -1.40 -20.39
N ASN A 187 -1.74 -1.72 -20.70
CA ASN A 187 -2.21 -2.89 -21.44
C ASN A 187 -1.60 -4.19 -20.88
N GLY A 188 -1.70 -4.30 -19.56
CA GLY A 188 -1.14 -5.40 -18.79
C GLY A 188 -1.37 -5.23 -17.28
N TYR A 189 -0.84 -6.16 -16.50
CA TYR A 189 -1.02 -6.14 -15.05
C TYR A 189 -0.45 -4.86 -14.42
N ILE A 190 -1.26 -4.23 -13.59
CA ILE A 190 -0.78 -3.17 -12.69
C ILE A 190 0.08 -3.78 -11.60
N ALA A 191 1.18 -3.10 -11.28
CA ALA A 191 2.15 -3.53 -10.30
C ALA A 191 1.73 -3.18 -8.87
N ASP A 192 0.83 -2.22 -8.67
CA ASP A 192 0.27 -1.87 -7.36
C ASP A 192 -1.16 -1.32 -7.49
N SER A 193 -2.01 -1.56 -6.49
CA SER A 193 -3.39 -1.05 -6.54
C SER A 193 -3.46 0.48 -6.56
N SER A 194 -2.39 1.21 -6.17
CA SER A 194 -2.36 2.67 -6.33
C SER A 194 -2.39 3.15 -7.78
N GLU A 195 -2.04 2.31 -8.75
CA GLU A 195 -2.15 2.64 -10.18
C GLU A 195 -3.60 2.82 -10.63
N MET A 196 -4.57 2.27 -9.88
CA MET A 196 -5.99 2.52 -10.13
C MET A 196 -6.33 4.02 -10.13
N ARG A 197 -5.52 4.87 -9.50
CA ARG A 197 -5.72 6.33 -9.50
C ARG A 197 -5.54 6.95 -10.89
N ALA A 198 -4.79 6.30 -11.77
CA ALA A 198 -4.64 6.72 -13.16
C ALA A 198 -5.86 6.34 -14.00
N VAL A 199 -6.61 5.31 -13.62
CA VAL A 199 -7.78 4.89 -14.40
C VAL A 199 -8.81 6.01 -14.51
N TYR A 200 -9.40 6.13 -15.70
CA TYR A 200 -10.36 7.18 -16.02
C TYR A 200 -11.52 7.20 -15.02
N GLN A 201 -11.89 8.41 -14.60
CA GLN A 201 -12.90 8.72 -13.57
C GLN A 201 -12.64 8.21 -12.15
N VAL A 202 -11.49 7.57 -11.85
CA VAL A 202 -11.12 7.25 -10.47
C VAL A 202 -10.65 8.52 -9.74
N THR A 203 -11.60 9.19 -9.08
CA THR A 203 -11.32 10.39 -8.28
C THR A 203 -10.60 10.04 -6.97
N GLY A 204 -10.10 11.07 -6.26
CA GLY A 204 -9.50 10.86 -4.93
C GLY A 204 -10.48 10.30 -3.89
N ASP A 205 -11.78 10.62 -4.00
CA ASP A 205 -12.84 10.08 -3.16
C ASP A 205 -13.09 8.60 -3.47
N VAL A 206 -13.27 8.27 -4.75
CA VAL A 206 -13.45 6.87 -5.19
C VAL A 206 -12.26 6.02 -4.78
N MET A 207 -11.03 6.51 -4.99
CA MET A 207 -9.83 5.79 -4.59
C MET A 207 -9.81 5.46 -3.11
N GLN A 208 -10.16 6.42 -2.23
CA GLN A 208 -10.18 6.21 -0.79
C GLN A 208 -11.23 5.19 -0.35
N LYS A 209 -12.41 5.23 -0.98
CA LYS A 209 -13.50 4.28 -0.73
C LYS A 209 -13.16 2.87 -1.21
N LEU A 210 -12.55 2.74 -2.38
CA LEU A 210 -12.26 1.45 -3.02
C LEU A 210 -11.00 0.76 -2.46
N ALA A 211 -9.98 1.51 -2.04
CA ALA A 211 -8.68 0.98 -1.63
C ALA A 211 -8.70 -0.16 -0.59
N PRO A 212 -9.62 -0.21 0.40
CA PRO A 212 -9.70 -1.31 1.37
C PRO A 212 -10.16 -2.66 0.78
N TYR A 213 -10.78 -2.64 -0.41
CA TYR A 213 -11.44 -3.80 -1.00
C TYR A 213 -10.65 -4.42 -2.15
N VAL A 214 -9.63 -3.72 -2.68
CA VAL A 214 -8.92 -4.11 -3.90
C VAL A 214 -7.43 -4.31 -3.69
N CYS A 215 -6.83 -5.12 -4.56
CA CYS A 215 -5.41 -5.38 -4.62
C CYS A 215 -4.92 -5.59 -6.06
N ALA A 216 -3.61 -5.58 -6.24
CA ALA A 216 -2.94 -5.91 -7.49
C ALA A 216 -1.96 -7.06 -7.22
N LEU A 217 -2.41 -8.28 -7.49
CA LEU A 217 -1.61 -9.50 -7.42
C LEU A 217 -1.08 -9.86 -8.80
N PRO A 218 0.12 -10.46 -8.93
CA PRO A 218 0.70 -10.84 -10.22
C PRO A 218 0.06 -12.12 -10.79
N THR A 219 -1.28 -12.13 -10.91
CA THR A 219 -2.09 -13.21 -11.48
C THR A 219 -3.41 -12.61 -11.99
N ASP A 220 -4.03 -13.25 -12.98
CA ASP A 220 -5.37 -12.96 -13.48
C ASP A 220 -6.48 -13.79 -12.79
N ALA A 221 -6.10 -14.67 -11.85
CA ALA A 221 -7.04 -15.38 -11.03
C ALA A 221 -7.74 -14.40 -10.06
N LEU A 222 -9.07 -14.47 -10.03
CA LEU A 222 -9.86 -13.93 -8.93
C LEU A 222 -10.20 -15.11 -8.01
N LYS A 223 -9.50 -15.20 -6.87
CA LYS A 223 -9.69 -16.24 -5.86
C LYS A 223 -9.66 -15.61 -4.48
N ILE A 224 -10.83 -15.16 -4.03
CA ILE A 224 -10.96 -14.46 -2.74
C ILE A 224 -11.00 -15.47 -1.60
N ASN A 225 -10.09 -15.34 -0.65
CA ASN A 225 -10.05 -16.21 0.53
C ASN A 225 -11.13 -15.82 1.54
N VAL A 226 -12.19 -16.63 1.63
CA VAL A 226 -13.33 -16.36 2.52
C VAL A 226 -12.98 -16.53 4.00
N ASN A 227 -11.93 -17.30 4.30
CA ASN A 227 -11.48 -17.54 5.67
C ASN A 227 -10.77 -16.35 6.30
N THR A 228 -10.41 -15.34 5.51
CA THR A 228 -9.63 -14.17 5.95
C THR A 228 -10.29 -12.83 5.64
N LEU A 229 -11.47 -12.82 5.00
CA LEU A 229 -12.25 -11.59 4.84
C LEU A 229 -12.58 -10.97 6.20
N ASP A 230 -12.35 -9.67 6.32
CA ASP A 230 -12.77 -8.90 7.49
C ASP A 230 -14.23 -8.45 7.35
N VAL A 231 -14.92 -8.20 8.47
CA VAL A 231 -16.32 -7.73 8.46
C VAL A 231 -16.44 -6.38 7.72
N SER A 232 -15.42 -5.52 7.80
CA SER A 232 -15.38 -4.25 7.03
C SER A 232 -15.36 -4.46 5.52
N GLN A 233 -15.00 -5.67 5.07
CA GLN A 233 -14.95 -6.07 3.66
C GLN A 233 -16.25 -6.73 3.18
N ALA A 234 -17.32 -6.74 3.99
CA ALA A 234 -18.58 -7.39 3.63
C ALA A 234 -19.19 -6.88 2.31
N LYS A 235 -19.00 -5.60 1.96
CA LYS A 235 -19.43 -5.04 0.67
C LYS A 235 -18.81 -5.74 -0.54
N LEU A 236 -17.55 -6.17 -0.45
CA LEU A 236 -16.90 -6.95 -1.50
C LEU A 236 -17.60 -8.30 -1.67
N LEU A 237 -17.82 -9.00 -0.57
CA LEU A 237 -18.51 -10.29 -0.62
C LEU A 237 -19.94 -10.13 -1.14
N ALA A 238 -20.69 -9.13 -0.69
CA ALA A 238 -22.02 -8.83 -1.20
C ALA A 238 -22.02 -8.56 -2.71
N ALA A 239 -21.05 -7.79 -3.22
CA ALA A 239 -20.89 -7.56 -4.65
C ALA A 239 -20.61 -8.85 -5.44
N MET A 240 -19.93 -9.85 -4.85
CA MET A 240 -19.74 -11.17 -5.46
C MET A 240 -21.00 -12.04 -5.47
N LEU A 241 -21.87 -11.89 -4.48
CA LEU A 241 -23.11 -12.67 -4.36
C LEU A 241 -24.20 -12.24 -5.37
N GLY A 242 -23.99 -11.14 -6.10
CA GLY A 242 -24.90 -10.66 -7.15
C GLY A 242 -25.83 -9.54 -6.70
N SER A 243 -26.71 -9.10 -7.60
CA SER A 243 -27.57 -7.92 -7.40
C SER A 243 -28.68 -8.10 -6.37
N SER A 244 -28.95 -9.34 -5.96
CA SER A 244 -29.98 -9.70 -4.98
C SER A 244 -29.46 -9.75 -3.54
N ALA A 245 -28.14 -9.68 -3.34
CA ALA A 245 -27.52 -9.86 -2.03
C ALA A 245 -27.30 -8.53 -1.30
N ASP A 246 -27.88 -8.43 -0.11
CA ASP A 246 -27.66 -7.30 0.79
C ASP A 246 -26.33 -7.43 1.55
N GLU A 247 -25.71 -6.31 1.90
CA GLU A 247 -24.49 -6.25 2.72
C GLU A 247 -24.67 -7.02 4.04
N SER A 248 -25.87 -6.96 4.62
CA SER A 248 -26.19 -7.65 5.87
C SER A 248 -26.01 -9.18 5.78
N VAL A 249 -26.28 -9.79 4.62
CA VAL A 249 -26.09 -11.22 4.37
C VAL A 249 -24.60 -11.56 4.42
N ALA A 250 -23.77 -10.77 3.73
CA ALA A 250 -22.32 -10.93 3.72
C ALA A 250 -21.70 -10.70 5.10
N GLN A 251 -22.16 -9.68 5.85
CA GLN A 251 -21.71 -9.44 7.22
C GLN A 251 -22.01 -10.63 8.14
N ASN A 252 -23.24 -11.16 8.09
CA ASN A 252 -23.65 -12.32 8.87
C ASN A 252 -22.83 -13.57 8.49
N LEU A 253 -22.52 -13.75 7.21
CA LEU A 253 -21.70 -14.87 6.74
C LEU A 253 -20.27 -14.79 7.28
N ILE A 254 -19.65 -13.61 7.25
CA ILE A 254 -18.29 -13.39 7.79
C ILE A 254 -18.28 -13.55 9.32
N GLN A 255 -19.29 -13.01 10.02
CA GLN A 255 -19.41 -13.15 11.48
C GLN A 255 -19.71 -14.58 11.92
N GLY A 256 -20.42 -15.35 11.09
CA GLY A 256 -20.72 -16.76 11.29
C GLY A 256 -19.58 -17.71 10.91
N ARG A 257 -18.44 -17.20 10.44
CA ARG A 257 -17.28 -18.00 10.06
C ARG A 257 -16.80 -18.86 11.26
N PRO A 258 -16.54 -20.17 11.07
CA PRO A 258 -15.95 -20.99 12.11
C PRO A 258 -14.60 -20.46 12.59
N TYR A 259 -14.18 -20.81 13.81
CA TYR A 259 -12.90 -20.33 14.38
C TYR A 259 -11.70 -20.66 13.48
N ASP A 260 -11.62 -21.89 12.98
CA ASP A 260 -10.57 -22.34 12.05
C ASP A 260 -10.93 -22.08 10.57
N GLY A 261 -12.00 -21.32 10.32
CA GLY A 261 -12.56 -21.14 8.98
C GLY A 261 -13.31 -22.35 8.45
N TRP A 262 -13.80 -22.25 7.22
CA TRP A 262 -14.34 -23.37 6.45
C TRP A 262 -13.21 -24.25 5.94
N ALA A 263 -13.38 -25.57 6.04
CA ALA A 263 -12.39 -26.55 5.60
C ALA A 263 -12.37 -26.69 4.07
N GLN A 264 -13.53 -26.57 3.43
CA GLN A 264 -13.70 -26.64 1.98
C GLN A 264 -14.63 -25.55 1.48
N ILE A 265 -14.53 -25.22 0.18
CA ILE A 265 -15.42 -24.24 -0.47
C ILE A 265 -16.89 -24.69 -0.37
N ASP A 266 -17.16 -26.00 -0.51
CA ASP A 266 -18.52 -26.52 -0.42
C ASP A 266 -19.14 -26.31 0.99
N ASP A 267 -18.33 -26.30 2.05
CA ASP A 267 -18.81 -25.97 3.41
C ASP A 267 -19.22 -24.49 3.52
N PHE A 268 -18.48 -23.61 2.85
CA PHE A 268 -18.81 -22.20 2.75
C PHE A 268 -20.11 -22.00 1.97
N LEU A 269 -20.25 -22.63 0.80
CA LEU A 269 -21.44 -22.54 -0.05
C LEU A 269 -22.70 -23.14 0.62
N ALA A 270 -22.53 -24.13 1.49
CA ALA A 270 -23.62 -24.72 2.27
C ALA A 270 -24.10 -23.84 3.45
N SER A 271 -23.52 -22.65 3.64
CA SER A 271 -23.91 -21.75 4.72
C SER A 271 -25.37 -21.29 4.58
N PRO A 272 -26.17 -21.27 5.67
CA PRO A 272 -27.59 -20.90 5.59
C PRO A 272 -27.87 -19.52 4.98
N ALA A 273 -26.91 -18.60 5.08
CA ALA A 273 -26.98 -17.26 4.50
C ALA A 273 -27.03 -17.26 2.96
N LEU A 274 -26.52 -18.31 2.31
CA LEU A 274 -26.45 -18.44 0.86
C LEU A 274 -27.61 -19.26 0.27
N ALA A 275 -28.46 -19.86 1.10
CA ALA A 275 -29.52 -20.77 0.67
C ALA A 275 -30.63 -20.12 -0.21
N ALA A 276 -30.68 -18.78 -0.25
CA ALA A 276 -31.63 -18.03 -1.08
C ALA A 276 -31.09 -17.65 -2.46
N LEU A 277 -29.79 -17.88 -2.72
CA LEU A 277 -29.17 -17.61 -4.01
C LEU A 277 -29.56 -18.66 -5.04
N SER A 278 -29.51 -18.28 -6.32
CA SER A 278 -29.73 -19.23 -7.41
C SER A 278 -28.52 -20.16 -7.58
N ASP A 279 -28.73 -21.33 -8.16
CA ASP A 279 -27.63 -22.27 -8.46
C ASP A 279 -26.59 -21.61 -9.39
N ASP A 280 -27.03 -20.80 -10.36
CA ASP A 280 -26.15 -20.04 -11.27
C ASP A 280 -25.26 -19.04 -10.51
N ASP A 281 -25.82 -18.27 -9.56
CA ASP A 281 -25.05 -17.32 -8.74
C ASP A 281 -24.03 -18.04 -7.84
N LEU A 282 -24.38 -19.23 -7.33
CA LEU A 282 -23.50 -20.04 -6.50
C LEU A 282 -22.36 -20.65 -7.31
N ASP A 283 -22.63 -21.09 -8.54
CA ASP A 283 -21.60 -21.60 -9.46
C ASP A 283 -20.62 -20.50 -9.86
N ASP A 284 -21.12 -19.31 -10.22
CA ASP A 284 -20.29 -18.14 -10.49
C ASP A 284 -19.41 -17.77 -9.27
N LEU A 285 -20.00 -17.75 -8.07
CA LEU A 285 -19.27 -17.47 -6.84
C LEU A 285 -18.17 -18.51 -6.57
N LYS A 286 -18.49 -19.80 -6.74
CA LYS A 286 -17.59 -20.93 -6.48
C LYS A 286 -16.30 -20.82 -7.27
N ASP A 287 -16.37 -20.35 -8.52
CA ASP A 287 -15.22 -20.16 -9.38
C ASP A 287 -14.32 -18.98 -8.95
N HIS A 288 -14.79 -18.11 -8.05
CA HIS A 288 -14.09 -16.89 -7.66
C HIS A 288 -13.71 -16.79 -6.18
N VAL A 289 -14.04 -17.80 -5.38
CA VAL A 289 -13.63 -17.91 -3.97
C VAL A 289 -12.67 -19.07 -3.73
N THR A 290 -12.01 -19.03 -2.57
CA THR A 290 -11.11 -20.09 -2.08
C THR A 290 -11.10 -20.09 -0.55
N VAL A 291 -10.56 -21.16 0.04
CA VAL A 291 -10.28 -21.29 1.48
C VAL A 291 -8.77 -21.25 1.79
N ASP A 292 -7.96 -20.97 0.77
CA ASP A 292 -6.51 -21.00 0.81
C ASP A 292 -5.90 -19.73 0.18
N SER A 293 -4.65 -19.41 0.51
CA SER A 293 -3.94 -18.26 -0.04
C SER A 293 -2.46 -18.51 -0.30
N ALA A 294 -1.98 -17.97 -1.42
CA ALA A 294 -0.59 -17.96 -1.82
C ALA A 294 0.08 -16.60 -1.61
N TYR A 295 -0.69 -15.53 -1.35
CA TYR A 295 -0.18 -14.15 -1.30
C TYR A 295 -0.42 -13.50 0.06
N PHE A 296 0.65 -12.99 0.66
CA PHE A 296 0.62 -12.34 1.97
C PHE A 296 1.35 -11.00 1.91
N GLU A 297 0.94 -10.01 2.71
CA GLU A 297 1.69 -8.76 2.85
C GLU A 297 2.10 -8.55 4.31
N LEU A 298 3.39 -8.35 4.52
CA LEU A 298 3.91 -7.82 5.78
C LEU A 298 3.88 -6.29 5.72
N ASP A 299 3.16 -5.65 6.64
CA ASP A 299 3.24 -4.21 6.89
C ASP A 299 3.93 -3.99 8.23
N ALA A 300 5.19 -3.55 8.18
CA ALA A 300 6.05 -3.46 9.34
C ALA A 300 6.75 -2.10 9.41
N GLN A 301 6.90 -1.59 10.62
CA GLN A 301 7.65 -0.41 10.95
C GLN A 301 8.74 -0.75 11.96
N VAL A 302 9.98 -0.42 11.62
CA VAL A 302 11.10 -0.52 12.54
C VAL A 302 11.53 0.89 12.93
N LYS A 303 11.72 1.10 14.23
CA LYS A 303 12.31 2.31 14.79
C LYS A 303 13.61 1.95 15.48
N VAL A 304 14.71 2.60 15.09
CA VAL A 304 16.03 2.49 15.73
C VAL A 304 16.48 3.90 16.11
N ASN A 305 16.64 4.17 17.40
CA ASN A 305 16.80 5.53 17.91
C ASN A 305 15.70 6.47 17.35
N ASP A 306 16.09 7.51 16.62
CA ASP A 306 15.20 8.46 15.95
C ASP A 306 14.91 8.11 14.48
N SER A 307 15.54 7.05 13.94
CA SER A 307 15.33 6.61 12.56
C SER A 307 14.16 5.63 12.47
N ARG A 308 13.29 5.83 11.48
CA ARG A 308 12.14 4.96 11.20
C ARG A 308 12.21 4.44 9.77
N VAL A 309 11.90 3.16 9.60
CA VAL A 309 11.75 2.51 8.30
C VAL A 309 10.44 1.74 8.33
N ARG A 310 9.49 2.10 7.46
CA ARG A 310 8.30 1.30 7.20
C ARG A 310 8.47 0.55 5.89
N ILE A 311 8.13 -0.72 5.90
CA ILE A 311 8.15 -1.60 4.75
C ILE A 311 6.79 -2.27 4.56
N ARG A 312 6.37 -2.39 3.29
CA ARG A 312 5.32 -3.30 2.86
C ARG A 312 5.91 -4.33 1.91
N SER A 313 5.92 -5.59 2.33
CA SER A 313 6.52 -6.67 1.56
C SER A 313 5.46 -7.66 1.14
N LEU A 314 5.29 -7.86 -0.17
CA LEU A 314 4.43 -8.89 -0.73
C LEU A 314 5.23 -10.20 -0.77
N LEU A 315 4.73 -11.20 -0.06
CA LEU A 315 5.25 -12.56 -0.04
C LEU A 315 4.35 -13.47 -0.88
N PHE A 316 4.97 -14.46 -1.52
CA PHE A 316 4.31 -15.44 -2.37
C PHE A 316 4.85 -16.85 -2.09
N SER A 317 3.95 -17.83 -2.05
CA SER A 317 4.25 -19.25 -1.92
C SER A 317 3.35 -20.07 -2.85
N GLU A 318 3.90 -20.56 -3.95
CA GLU A 318 3.16 -21.41 -4.90
C GLU A 318 3.05 -22.85 -4.44
N ASN A 319 4.11 -23.38 -3.83
CA ASN A 319 4.27 -24.80 -3.49
C ASN A 319 3.74 -25.15 -2.10
N ARG A 320 3.19 -24.19 -1.35
CA ARG A 320 2.80 -24.35 0.07
C ARG A 320 3.95 -24.86 0.97
N GLU A 321 5.20 -24.58 0.61
CA GLU A 321 6.37 -24.99 1.39
C GLU A 321 7.38 -23.86 1.59
N THR A 322 7.51 -22.95 0.62
CA THR A 322 8.55 -21.90 0.66
C THR A 322 7.97 -20.55 0.32
N ALA A 323 8.10 -19.61 1.27
CA ALA A 323 7.66 -18.24 1.08
C ALA A 323 8.80 -17.35 0.53
N THR A 324 8.51 -16.61 -0.54
CA THR A 324 9.46 -15.71 -1.19
C THR A 324 8.95 -14.28 -1.20
N VAL A 325 9.84 -13.29 -1.07
CA VAL A 325 9.46 -11.88 -1.16
C VAL A 325 9.53 -11.48 -2.63
N ILE A 326 8.40 -11.08 -3.21
CA ILE A 326 8.30 -10.73 -4.63
C ILE A 326 8.19 -9.22 -4.86
N ARG A 327 7.80 -8.44 -3.84
CA ARG A 327 7.75 -6.97 -3.90
C ARG A 327 8.09 -6.36 -2.55
N ARG A 328 8.84 -5.25 -2.56
CA ARG A 328 9.09 -4.41 -1.39
C ARG A 328 8.73 -2.97 -1.69
N ARG A 329 7.97 -2.33 -0.81
CA ARG A 329 7.68 -0.90 -0.84
C ARG A 329 8.17 -0.29 0.46
N PHE A 330 8.98 0.76 0.35
CA PHE A 330 9.43 1.53 1.51
C PHE A 330 8.57 2.78 1.64
N GLY A 331 8.14 3.08 2.87
CA GLY A 331 7.21 4.18 3.16
C GLY A 331 5.73 3.78 3.09
N GLY A 332 4.83 4.73 3.36
CA GLY A 332 3.38 4.50 3.40
C GLY A 332 2.59 5.71 3.89
N ILE A 333 1.25 5.61 3.86
CA ILE A 333 0.25 6.66 4.14
C ILE A 333 0.16 6.96 5.67
N GLY A 334 1.29 7.25 6.30
CA GLY A 334 1.34 7.73 7.69
C GLY A 334 1.77 9.19 7.83
N GLU A 335 2.33 9.80 6.78
CA GLU A 335 3.11 11.04 6.94
C GLU A 335 2.78 12.16 5.95
N ARG A 336 1.86 11.97 5.02
CA ARG A 336 1.41 13.05 4.14
C ARG A 336 -0.09 13.24 4.33
N VAL A 337 -0.46 14.36 4.97
CA VAL A 337 -1.76 14.99 4.68
C VAL A 337 -1.76 15.13 3.17
N SER A 338 -2.56 14.32 2.48
CA SER A 338 -2.73 14.46 1.03
C SER A 338 -3.20 15.88 0.82
N ASP A 339 -2.35 16.73 0.25
CA ASP A 339 -2.77 18.04 -0.20
C ASP A 339 -3.85 17.79 -1.25
N ARG A 340 -5.11 18.03 -0.87
CA ARG A 340 -6.31 17.69 -1.66
C ARG A 340 -6.49 18.63 -2.85
N SER A 341 -5.56 19.56 -3.07
CA SER A 341 -5.68 20.67 -4.02
C SER A 341 -5.35 20.31 -5.48
N ALA A 342 -5.19 19.03 -5.82
CA ALA A 342 -5.08 18.59 -7.21
C ALA A 342 -6.45 18.50 -7.95
N GLU A 343 -7.55 18.92 -7.31
CA GLU A 343 -8.78 19.25 -8.03
C GLU A 343 -8.59 20.61 -8.72
N GLN A 344 -8.08 20.57 -9.95
CA GLN A 344 -8.12 21.72 -10.85
C GLN A 344 -9.59 22.07 -11.14
N GLN A 345 -9.90 23.36 -10.99
CA GLN A 345 -11.15 24.01 -11.42
C GLN A 345 -11.41 23.84 -12.91
#